data_AF-X7XZR0-F1
#
_entry.id   AF-X7XZR0-F1
#
_cell.length_a   1.000
_cell.length_b   1.000
_cell.length_c   1.000
_cell.angle_alpha   90.00
_cell.angle_beta   90.00
_cell.angle_gamma   90.00
#
_symmetry.space_group_name_H-M   'P 1'
#
loop_
_entity.id
_entity.type
_entity.pdbx_description
1 polymer ?
#
loop_
_entity_poly.entity_id
_entity_poly.type
_entity_poly.pdbx_seq_one_letter_code
_entity_poly.pdbx_strand_id
1 'polypeptide(L)'
;MFCEKIFGPTRDWECYCGKYKAGALQGHHLRAVAVSEVTPRQGARERMGHIELAAPVTHIWYFKGVPSRLGYLLDLAPKDLEKIIYFAAYVITAVDEEMRHQRAVHPRGRNDGGAQGR
;
A
#
# COMPACT_ATOMS: atom_id res chain seq x y z
N MET A 1 -10.42 -14.01 -5.59
CA MET A 1 -9.33 -13.62 -6.50
C MET A 1 -9.69 -13.66 -8.00
N PHE A 2 -10.73 -14.38 -8.45
CA PHE A 2 -11.07 -14.48 -9.89
C PHE A 2 -12.41 -13.82 -10.22
N CYS A 3 -12.61 -12.58 -9.78
CA CYS A 3 -13.86 -11.88 -10.06
C CYS A 3 -13.91 -11.49 -11.54
N GLU A 4 -14.90 -11.99 -12.29
CA GLU A 4 -15.07 -11.70 -13.73
C GLU A 4 -15.31 -10.22 -14.02
N LYS A 5 -15.73 -9.46 -13.00
CA LYS A 5 -15.83 -8.00 -13.05
C LYS A 5 -14.48 -7.29 -13.24
N ILE A 6 -13.42 -7.83 -12.66
CA ILE A 6 -12.09 -7.21 -12.68
C ILE A 6 -11.24 -7.86 -13.77
N PHE A 7 -11.22 -9.19 -13.78
CA PHE A 7 -10.36 -9.96 -14.68
C PHE A 7 -11.03 -10.30 -16.01
N GLY A 8 -12.32 -10.03 -16.20
CA GLY A 8 -13.03 -10.41 -17.42
C GLY A 8 -13.60 -11.83 -17.37
N PRO A 9 -14.35 -12.24 -18.41
CA PRO A 9 -15.18 -13.44 -18.37
C PRO A 9 -14.38 -14.74 -18.48
N THR A 10 -14.86 -15.81 -17.83
CA THR A 10 -14.23 -17.14 -17.91
C THR A 10 -14.52 -17.85 -19.23
N ARG A 11 -15.64 -17.51 -19.87
CA ARG A 11 -16.12 -18.09 -21.13
C ARG A 11 -16.19 -17.01 -22.19
N ASP A 12 -15.90 -17.42 -23.42
CA ASP A 12 -15.89 -16.48 -24.54
C ASP A 12 -17.29 -15.92 -24.76
N TRP A 13 -17.36 -14.58 -24.76
CA TRP A 13 -18.57 -13.84 -25.06
C TRP A 13 -19.79 -14.12 -24.15
N GLU A 14 -19.55 -14.56 -22.91
CA GLU A 14 -20.60 -14.73 -21.90
C GLU A 14 -20.36 -13.81 -20.69
N CYS A 15 -21.41 -13.16 -20.21
CA CYS A 15 -21.37 -12.40 -18.96
C CYS A 15 -21.76 -13.30 -17.77
N TYR A 16 -21.19 -13.03 -16.58
CA TYR A 16 -21.50 -13.68 -15.30
C TYR A 16 -23.00 -13.90 -15.03
N CYS A 17 -23.85 -12.93 -15.37
CA CYS A 17 -25.30 -13.01 -15.12
C CYS A 17 -26.08 -13.91 -16.08
N GLY A 18 -25.45 -14.43 -17.15
CA GLY A 18 -26.09 -15.28 -18.15
C GLY A 18 -27.12 -14.61 -19.05
N LYS A 19 -27.40 -13.30 -18.90
CA LYS A 19 -28.34 -12.55 -19.77
C LYS A 19 -27.82 -12.37 -21.20
N TYR A 20 -26.50 -12.29 -21.35
CA TYR A 20 -25.85 -12.07 -22.62
C TYR A 20 -25.00 -13.30 -22.93
N LYS A 21 -25.47 -14.08 -23.89
CA LYS A 21 -24.84 -15.29 -24.43
C LYS A 21 -24.83 -15.15 -25.95
N ALA A 22 -23.77 -15.65 -26.57
CA ALA A 22 -23.51 -15.57 -28.01
C ALA A 22 -23.06 -14.19 -28.52
N GLY A 23 -22.23 -14.22 -29.58
CA GLY A 23 -21.43 -13.11 -30.11
C GLY A 23 -22.18 -11.93 -30.73
N ALA A 24 -23.46 -11.72 -30.40
CA ALA A 24 -24.27 -10.61 -30.92
C ALA A 24 -23.97 -9.25 -30.25
N LEU A 25 -23.27 -9.24 -29.10
CA LEU A 25 -23.02 -8.03 -28.29
C LEU A 25 -21.53 -7.85 -27.96
N GLN A 26 -20.68 -7.97 -28.99
CA GLN A 26 -19.23 -7.73 -28.84
C GLN A 26 -18.97 -6.28 -28.41
N GLY A 27 -18.23 -6.09 -27.31
CA GLY A 27 -17.76 -4.76 -26.88
C GLY A 27 -18.77 -3.87 -26.13
N HIS A 28 -19.95 -4.38 -25.77
CA HIS A 28 -20.93 -3.59 -25.03
C HIS A 28 -20.70 -3.63 -23.50
N HIS A 29 -20.63 -2.47 -22.85
CA HIS A 29 -20.57 -2.38 -21.40
C HIS A 29 -21.95 -2.66 -20.78
N LEU A 30 -22.00 -3.53 -19.77
CA LEU A 30 -23.23 -3.91 -19.09
C LEU A 30 -23.45 -3.02 -17.87
N ARG A 31 -24.45 -2.13 -17.94
CA ARG A 31 -24.73 -1.16 -16.87
C ARG A 31 -25.30 -1.80 -15.60
N ALA A 32 -25.95 -2.96 -15.71
CA ALA A 32 -26.67 -3.62 -14.62
C ALA A 32 -25.85 -4.70 -13.88
N VAL A 33 -24.81 -5.22 -14.52
CA VAL A 33 -23.94 -6.24 -13.94
C VAL A 33 -22.57 -5.70 -14.13
N ALA A 34 -21.86 -5.49 -13.03
CA ALA A 34 -20.61 -4.76 -13.07
C ALA A 34 -19.45 -5.56 -13.72
N VAL A 35 -19.77 -6.51 -14.61
CA VAL A 35 -18.85 -7.12 -15.56
C VAL A 35 -18.53 -6.09 -16.63
N SER A 36 -17.26 -5.67 -16.62
CA SER A 36 -16.70 -4.84 -17.66
C SER A 36 -16.54 -5.69 -18.93
N GLU A 37 -17.47 -5.50 -19.86
CA GLU A 37 -17.40 -5.92 -21.26
C GLU A 37 -17.50 -7.43 -21.52
N VAL A 38 -18.21 -7.74 -22.61
CA VAL A 38 -18.23 -9.05 -23.21
C VAL A 38 -17.02 -9.13 -24.16
N THR A 39 -15.90 -9.61 -23.63
CA THR A 39 -14.60 -9.75 -24.31
C THR A 39 -14.25 -11.24 -24.43
N PRO A 40 -13.43 -11.68 -25.40
CA PRO A 40 -12.89 -13.04 -25.40
C PRO A 40 -12.07 -13.32 -24.14
N ARG A 41 -12.07 -14.58 -23.70
CA ARG A 41 -11.37 -15.06 -22.51
C ARG A 41 -9.88 -14.72 -22.50
N GLN A 42 -9.27 -14.60 -23.68
CA GLN A 42 -7.85 -14.24 -23.82
C GLN A 42 -7.52 -12.93 -23.09
N GLY A 43 -8.42 -11.94 -23.12
CA GLY A 43 -8.21 -10.65 -22.45
C GLY A 43 -8.10 -10.74 -20.93
N ALA A 44 -8.56 -11.85 -20.32
CA ALA A 44 -8.45 -12.04 -18.88
C ALA A 44 -7.02 -12.26 -18.38
N ARG A 45 -6.09 -12.56 -19.29
CA ARG A 45 -4.67 -12.72 -18.99
C ARG A 45 -3.92 -11.39 -18.93
N GLU A 46 -4.49 -10.34 -19.51
CA GLU A 46 -3.86 -9.02 -19.63
C GLU A 46 -4.38 -8.03 -18.58
N ARG A 47 -5.57 -8.29 -18.01
CA ARG A 47 -6.17 -7.43 -16.98
C ARG A 47 -5.51 -7.65 -15.63
N MET A 48 -4.97 -6.57 -15.05
CA MET A 48 -4.32 -6.58 -13.75
C MET A 48 -5.28 -6.13 -12.65
N GLY A 49 -5.31 -6.88 -11.55
CA GLY A 49 -5.94 -6.44 -10.30
C GLY A 49 -4.93 -5.74 -9.40
N HIS A 50 -5.41 -4.88 -8.51
CA HIS A 50 -4.60 -4.28 -7.45
C HIS A 50 -5.33 -4.40 -6.11
N ILE A 51 -4.56 -4.30 -5.02
CA ILE A 51 -5.06 -4.29 -3.65
C ILE A 51 -4.56 -3.01 -3.00
N GLU A 52 -5.48 -2.22 -2.47
CA GLU A 52 -5.14 -1.05 -1.65
C GLU A 52 -4.84 -1.51 -0.23
N LEU A 53 -3.60 -1.30 0.22
CA LEU A 53 -3.18 -1.63 1.56
C LEU A 53 -3.49 -0.47 2.51
N ALA A 54 -3.99 -0.77 3.70
CA ALA A 54 -4.24 0.24 4.73
C ALA A 54 -2.95 0.88 5.27
N ALA A 55 -1.81 0.19 5.14
CA ALA A 55 -0.50 0.66 5.55
C ALA A 55 0.53 0.42 4.45
N PRO A 56 1.53 1.32 4.31
CA PRO A 56 2.59 1.14 3.34
C PRO A 56 3.46 -0.08 3.69
N VAL A 57 3.92 -0.79 2.66
CA VAL A 57 4.80 -1.97 2.80
C VAL A 57 6.02 -1.79 1.91
N THR A 58 7.19 -2.13 2.42
CA THR A 58 8.44 -2.15 1.65
C THR A 58 8.54 -3.42 0.82
N HIS A 59 8.89 -3.28 -0.46
CA HIS A 59 9.10 -4.45 -1.31
C HIS A 59 10.41 -5.18 -0.98
N ILE A 60 10.33 -6.50 -0.72
CA ILE A 60 11.44 -7.31 -0.18
C ILE A 60 12.73 -7.26 -1.00
N TRP A 61 12.66 -7.15 -2.32
CA TRP A 61 13.84 -7.06 -3.20
C TRP A 61 14.71 -5.82 -2.98
N TYR A 62 14.19 -4.75 -2.38
CA TYR A 62 14.98 -3.56 -2.05
C TYR A 62 15.49 -3.58 -0.61
N PHE A 63 14.91 -4.45 0.22
CA PHE A 63 15.26 -4.62 1.63
C PHE A 63 16.28 -5.75 1.84
N LYS A 64 15.97 -6.99 1.45
CA LYS A 64 16.80 -8.20 1.68
C LYS A 64 17.83 -8.46 0.56
N GLY A 65 17.75 -7.77 -0.58
CA GLY A 65 18.78 -7.85 -1.61
C GLY A 65 20.12 -7.35 -1.05
N VAL A 66 21.22 -8.05 -1.31
CA VAL A 66 22.57 -7.62 -0.90
C VAL A 66 23.26 -7.04 -2.14
N PRO A 67 23.70 -5.76 -2.12
CA PRO A 67 23.53 -4.76 -1.07
C PRO A 67 22.08 -4.25 -0.94
N SER A 68 21.66 -3.89 0.28
CA SER A 68 20.31 -3.36 0.53
C SER A 68 20.22 -1.96 -0.07
N ARG A 69 19.43 -1.81 -1.15
CA ARG A 69 19.24 -0.52 -1.82
C ARG A 69 18.64 0.53 -0.89
N LEU A 70 17.72 0.11 -0.02
CA LEU A 70 17.15 1.00 1.01
C LEU A 70 18.17 1.36 2.09
N GLY A 71 19.00 0.40 2.51
CA GLY A 71 20.08 0.66 3.48
C GLY A 71 21.08 1.71 2.97
N TYR A 72 21.49 1.60 1.71
CA TYR A 72 22.39 2.58 1.08
C TYR A 72 21.77 3.97 0.93
N LEU A 73 20.48 4.05 0.62
CA LEU A 73 19.81 5.35 0.42
C LEU A 73 19.65 6.12 1.74
N LEU A 74 19.39 5.41 2.84
CA LEU A 74 19.13 6.00 4.16
C LEU A 74 20.35 5.98 5.09
N ASP A 75 21.50 5.49 4.61
CA ASP A 75 22.71 5.25 5.40
C ASP A 75 22.45 4.44 6.68
N LEU A 76 21.62 3.40 6.57
CA LEU A 76 21.24 2.51 7.67
C LEU A 76 21.86 1.13 7.49
N ALA A 77 22.37 0.56 8.58
CA ALA A 77 22.81 -0.82 8.61
C ALA A 77 21.63 -1.76 8.28
N PRO A 78 21.82 -2.81 7.46
CA PRO A 78 20.73 -3.73 7.09
C PRO A 78 20.02 -4.37 8.29
N LYS A 79 20.75 -4.59 9.39
CA LYS A 79 20.20 -5.12 10.64
C LYS A 79 19.25 -4.15 11.34
N ASP A 80 19.53 -2.85 11.28
CA ASP A 80 18.69 -1.85 11.94
C ASP A 80 17.46 -1.54 11.09
N LEU A 81 17.62 -1.52 9.77
CA LEU A 81 16.48 -1.43 8.84
C LEU A 81 15.51 -2.62 9.02
N GLU A 82 16.03 -3.83 9.25
CA GLU A 82 15.23 -5.01 9.55
C GLU A 82 14.39 -4.84 10.83
N LYS A 83 15.00 -4.33 11.90
CA LYS A 83 14.27 -4.06 13.15
C LYS A 83 13.16 -3.03 12.95
N ILE A 84 13.38 -1.99 12.14
CA ILE A 84 12.38 -0.96 11.89
C ILE A 84 11.20 -1.52 11.09
N ILE A 85 11.47 -2.25 10.00
CA ILE A 85 10.42 -2.80 9.12
C ILE A 85 9.57 -3.85 9.83
N TYR A 86 10.16 -4.66 10.70
CA TYR A 86 9.44 -5.66 11.50
C TYR A 86 8.93 -5.11 12.85
N PHE A 87 8.86 -3.79 13.02
CA PHE A 87 8.32 -3.13 14.21
C PHE A 87 9.03 -3.52 15.54
N ALA A 88 10.29 -3.94 15.48
CA ALA A 88 11.11 -4.24 16.66
C ALA A 88 11.80 -2.98 17.23
N ALA A 89 11.97 -1.93 16.43
CA ALA A 89 12.53 -0.65 16.86
C ALA A 89 11.84 0.52 16.15
N TYR A 90 11.76 1.66 16.84
CA TYR A 90 11.29 2.92 16.26
C TYR A 90 12.43 3.67 15.58
N VAL A 91 12.10 4.45 14.55
CA VAL A 91 13.01 5.40 13.91
C VAL A 91 12.47 6.81 14.11
N ILE A 92 13.36 7.75 14.46
CA ILE A 92 12.99 9.16 14.61
C ILE A 92 12.91 9.76 13.21
N THR A 93 11.75 10.28 12.83
CA THR A 93 11.51 10.85 11.50
C THR A 93 11.84 12.34 11.42
N ALA A 94 11.62 13.07 12.50
CA ALA A 94 11.90 14.50 12.59
C ALA A 94 12.22 14.89 14.03
N VAL A 95 13.08 15.89 14.19
CA VAL A 95 13.40 16.52 15.47
C VAL A 95 13.26 18.03 15.29
N ASP A 96 12.56 18.68 16.21
CA ASP A 96 12.55 20.14 16.32
C ASP A 96 13.85 20.61 16.97
N GLU A 97 14.74 21.20 16.16
CA GLU A 97 16.06 21.62 16.61
C GLU A 97 16.02 22.92 17.43
N GLU A 98 15.04 23.80 17.22
CA GLU A 98 14.93 25.07 17.95
C GLU A 98 14.53 24.80 19.40
N MET A 99 13.51 23.96 19.60
CA MET A 99 13.08 23.56 20.94
C MET A 99 14.18 22.79 21.66
N ARG A 100 14.97 21.98 20.93
CA ARG A 100 16.11 21.24 21.48
C ARG A 100 17.22 22.17 21.94
N HIS A 101 17.60 23.16 21.14
CA HIS A 101 18.61 24.15 21.52
C HIS A 101 18.16 25.01 22.70
N GLN A 102 16.91 25.47 22.72
CA GLN A 102 16.37 26.26 23.84
C GLN A 102 16.38 25.46 25.16
N ARG A 103 16.03 24.17 25.12
CA ARG A 103 16.10 23.27 26.27
C ARG A 103 17.53 22.93 26.70
N ALA A 104 18.46 22.85 25.76
CA ALA A 104 19.87 22.60 26.05
C ALA A 104 20.58 23.84 26.65
N VAL A 105 20.25 25.04 26.15
CA VAL A 105 20.83 26.32 26.59
C VAL A 105 20.19 26.85 27.87
N HIS A 106 18.92 26.50 28.13
CA HIS A 106 18.21 26.89 29.34
C HIS A 106 17.61 25.66 30.05
N PRO A 107 18.43 24.88 30.78
CA PRO A 107 17.97 23.76 31.59
C PRO A 107 17.32 24.30 32.87
N ARG A 108 16.24 25.08 32.77
CA ARG A 108 15.48 25.45 33.96
C ARG A 108 14.78 24.20 34.46
N GLY A 109 15.18 23.80 35.67
CA GLY A 109 14.69 22.64 36.39
C GLY A 109 13.17 22.58 36.39
N ARG A 110 12.69 21.35 36.24
CA ARG A 110 11.35 20.92 36.61
C ARG A 110 10.99 21.50 37.99
N ASN A 111 10.15 22.52 38.02
CA ASN A 111 9.31 22.76 39.19
C ASN A 111 8.06 21.92 39.01
N ASP A 112 8.09 20.76 39.66
CA ASP A 112 6.87 20.07 40.08
C ASP A 112 6.16 20.98 41.08
N GLY A 113 4.93 21.40 40.75
CA GLY A 113 4.07 22.13 41.69
C GLY A 113 3.14 23.13 41.01
N GLY A 114 1.88 22.73 40.82
CA GLY A 114 0.82 23.66 40.44
C GLY A 114 -0.37 23.00 39.78
N ALA A 115 -1.29 22.50 40.61
CA ALA A 115 -2.64 22.12 40.21
C ALA A 115 -3.43 23.30 39.59
N GLN A 116 -4.58 22.93 39.00
CA GLN A 116 -5.73 23.76 38.57
C GLN A 116 -5.67 24.25 37.10
N GLY A 117 -6.67 23.97 36.25
CA GLY A 117 -7.94 23.30 36.50
C GLY A 117 -8.88 23.29 35.29
N ARG A 118 -10.00 22.60 35.51
CA ARG A 118 -11.22 22.39 34.71
C ARG A 118 -11.12 21.44 33.52
#